data_AF-A0A503Y4B9-F1
#
_entry.id   AF-A0A503Y4B9-F1
#
_cell.length_a   1.000
_cell.length_b   1.000
_cell.length_c   1.000
_cell.angle_alpha   90.00
_cell.angle_beta   90.00
_cell.angle_gamma   90.00
#
_symmetry.space_group_name_H-M   'P 1'
#
loop_
_entity.id
_entity.type
_entity.pdbx_description
1 polymer ?
#
loop_
_entity_poly.entity_id
_entity_poly.type
_entity_poly.pdbx_seq_one_letter_code
_entity_poly.pdbx_strand_id
1 'polypeptide(L)'
;MSDLAKLTFAYLALLALLALTVGSSFVDLGGFNSAINLAAAAAKTVVIALLFMHLAGEGILPRLAVAAVGLWLAILFGLTLIGQ
;
A
#
# COMPACT_ATOMS: atom_id res chain seq x y z
N MET A 1 -8.83 15.26 20.48
CA MET A 1 -7.96 14.14 20.93
C MET A 1 -8.13 12.87 20.07
N SER A 2 -9.27 12.66 19.42
CA SER A 2 -9.51 11.52 18.51
C SER A 2 -8.60 11.46 17.29
N ASP A 3 -8.25 12.62 16.71
CA ASP A 3 -7.48 12.64 15.46
C ASP A 3 -6.00 12.34 15.69
N LEU A 4 -5.46 12.75 16.83
CA LEU A 4 -4.11 12.36 17.26
C LEU A 4 -4.01 10.84 17.41
N ALA A 5 -5.00 10.20 18.05
CA ALA A 5 -5.04 8.75 18.21
C ALA A 5 -5.12 8.02 16.85
N LYS A 6 -5.92 8.51 15.90
CA LYS A 6 -5.97 7.97 14.53
C LYS A 6 -4.61 8.08 13.82
N LEU A 7 -3.96 9.24 13.92
CA LEU A 7 -2.65 9.47 13.32
C LEU A 7 -1.57 8.58 13.95
N THR A 8 -1.58 8.43 15.27
CA THR A 8 -0.66 7.54 16.00
C THR A 8 -0.87 6.09 15.59
N PHE A 9 -2.12 5.63 15.48
CA PHE A 9 -2.40 4.28 15.02
C PHE A 9 -1.94 4.06 13.58
N ALA A 10 -2.21 5.02 12.69
CA ALA A 10 -1.75 4.98 11.30
C ALA A 10 -0.22 4.88 11.24
N TYR A 11 0.47 5.71 12.03
CA TYR A 11 1.92 5.73 12.11
C TYR A 11 2.50 4.38 12.58
N LEU A 12 1.95 3.82 13.66
CA LEU A 12 2.38 2.51 14.17
C LEU A 12 2.11 1.39 13.16
N ALA A 13 0.95 1.41 12.48
CA ALA A 13 0.64 0.44 11.43
C ALA A 13 1.64 0.53 10.26
N LEU A 14 1.98 1.75 9.82
CA LEU A 14 2.97 1.98 8.77
C LEU A 14 4.38 1.53 9.19
N LEU A 15 4.78 1.80 10.44
CA LEU A 15 6.06 1.32 10.97
C LEU A 15 6.12 -0.22 11.04
N ALA A 16 5.03 -0.88 11.46
CA ALA A 16 4.97 -2.34 11.47
C ALA A 16 5.08 -2.92 10.06
N LEU A 17 4.36 -2.35 9.09
CA LEU A 17 4.45 -2.76 7.69
C LEU A 17 5.82 -2.48 7.09
N LEU A 18 6.50 -1.41 7.51
CA LEU A 18 7.87 -1.11 7.12
C LEU A 18 8.84 -2.16 7.66
N ALA A 19 8.77 -2.45 8.97
CA ALA A 19 9.59 -3.46 9.61
C ALA A 19 9.39 -4.84 8.95
N LEU A 20 8.16 -5.18 8.55
CA LEU A 20 7.86 -6.41 7.81
C LEU A 20 8.57 -6.44 6.45
N THR A 21 8.54 -5.36 5.67
CA THR A 21 9.22 -5.30 4.36
C THR A 21 10.75 -5.25 4.47
N VAL A 22 11.28 -4.63 5.52
CA VAL A 22 12.72 -4.63 5.79
C VAL A 22 13.15 -6.04 6.22
N GLY A 23 12.41 -6.64 7.15
CA GLY A 23 12.65 -7.99 7.64
C GLY A 23 12.56 -9.05 6.54
N SER A 24 11.56 -8.97 5.65
CA SER A 24 11.43 -9.90 4.52
C SER A 24 12.61 -9.79 3.56
N SER A 25 13.27 -8.64 3.48
CA SER A 25 14.46 -8.47 2.61
C SER A 25 15.69 -9.21 3.13
N PHE A 26 15.74 -9.57 4.42
CA PHE A 26 16.81 -10.38 5.02
C PHE A 26 16.51 -11.88 5.01
N VAL A 27 15.28 -12.28 4.65
CA VAL A 27 14.86 -13.68 4.57
C VAL A 27 14.69 -14.04 3.10
N ASP A 28 15.43 -15.04 2.63
CA ASP A 28 15.33 -15.46 1.24
C ASP A 28 14.15 -16.43 1.06
N LEU A 29 12.95 -15.88 0.77
CA LEU A 29 11.75 -16.65 0.43
C LEU A 29 11.65 -16.95 -1.09
N GLY A 30 12.71 -16.71 -1.86
CA GLY A 30 12.72 -16.90 -3.31
C GLY A 30 11.62 -16.08 -4.00
N GLY A 31 10.86 -16.72 -4.90
CA GLY A 31 9.77 -16.04 -5.65
C GLY A 31 8.65 -15.48 -4.78
N PHE A 32 8.50 -15.94 -3.53
CA PHE A 32 7.47 -15.45 -2.62
C PHE A 32 7.81 -14.07 -2.02
N ASN A 33 9.07 -13.64 -2.08
CA ASN A 33 9.49 -12.31 -1.61
C ASN A 33 8.77 -11.19 -2.37
N SER A 34 8.62 -11.33 -3.69
CA SER A 34 7.89 -10.36 -4.51
C SER A 34 6.41 -10.25 -4.11
N ALA A 35 5.75 -11.39 -3.83
CA ALA A 35 4.35 -11.41 -3.42
C ALA A 35 4.15 -10.76 -2.04
N ILE A 36 5.01 -11.07 -1.06
CA ILE A 36 4.94 -10.47 0.29
C ILE A 36 5.21 -8.97 0.23
N ASN A 37 6.24 -8.55 -0.51
CA ASN A 37 6.59 -7.14 -0.63
C ASN A 37 5.46 -6.34 -1.31
N LEU A 38 4.83 -6.92 -2.34
CA LEU A 38 3.69 -6.31 -3.02
C LEU A 38 2.44 -6.23 -2.12
N ALA A 39 2.14 -7.29 -1.37
CA ALA A 39 1.04 -7.29 -0.41
C ALA A 39 1.25 -6.23 0.69
N ALA A 40 2.48 -6.12 1.21
CA ALA A 40 2.83 -5.13 2.21
C ALA A 40 2.80 -3.69 1.64
N ALA A 41 3.17 -3.50 0.37
CA ALA A 41 3.02 -2.22 -0.31
C ALA A 41 1.53 -1.85 -0.48
N ALA A 42 0.69 -2.80 -0.90
CA ALA A 42 -0.76 -2.59 -1.03
C ALA A 42 -1.41 -2.22 0.32
N ALA A 43 -1.04 -2.91 1.40
CA ALA A 43 -1.52 -2.60 2.75
C ALA A 43 -1.16 -1.17 3.19
N LYS A 44 0.08 -0.72 2.93
CA LYS A 44 0.50 0.67 3.21
C LYS A 44 -0.33 1.67 2.43
N THR A 45 -0.56 1.41 1.14
CA THR A 45 -1.40 2.27 0.28
C THR A 45 -2.82 2.39 0.81
N VAL A 46 -3.44 1.30 1.27
CA VAL A 46 -4.80 1.34 1.86
C VAL A 46 -4.83 2.21 3.12
N VAL A 47 -3.85 2.05 4.02
CA VAL A 47 -3.76 2.88 5.24
C VAL A 47 -3.65 4.36 4.88
N ILE A 48 -2.79 4.71 3.91
CA ILE A 48 -2.62 6.10 3.48
C ILE A 48 -3.87 6.65 2.81
N ALA A 49 -4.47 5.89 1.90
CA ALA A 49 -5.65 6.32 1.15
C ALA A 49 -6.84 6.60 2.08
N LEU A 50 -7.08 5.73 3.07
CA LEU A 50 -8.20 5.89 3.98
C LEU A 50 -7.98 6.98 5.03
N LEU A 51 -6.76 7.09 5.59
CA LEU A 51 -6.51 7.96 6.75
C LEU A 51 -5.93 9.34 6.40
N PHE A 52 -5.18 9.47 5.30
CA PHE A 52 -4.52 10.72 4.94
C PHE A 52 -5.15 11.38 3.72
N MET A 53 -5.51 10.61 2.70
CA MET A 53 -6.12 11.16 1.48
C MET A 53 -7.60 11.51 1.64
N HIS A 54 -8.21 11.22 2.80
CA HIS A 54 -9.63 11.41 3.05
C HIS A 54 -10.48 10.86 1.90
N LEU A 55 -10.16 9.64 1.43
CA LEU A 55 -10.80 9.05 0.26
C LEU A 55 -12.33 8.87 0.41
N ALA A 56 -12.80 8.80 1.66
CA ALA A 56 -14.21 8.75 2.03
C ALA A 56 -14.89 10.14 2.16
N GLY A 57 -14.15 11.22 1.95
CA GLY A 57 -14.68 12.59 1.91
C GLY A 57 -15.37 12.93 0.59
N GLU A 58 -15.96 14.12 0.51
CA GLU A 58 -16.78 14.56 -0.64
C GLU A 58 -15.98 14.81 -1.94
N GLY A 59 -14.64 14.83 -1.86
CA GLY A 59 -13.78 15.05 -3.02
C GLY A 59 -13.76 13.87 -4.00
N ILE A 60 -14.16 14.11 -5.25
CA ILE A 60 -14.09 13.10 -6.33
C ILE A 60 -12.65 12.85 -6.81
N LEU A 61 -11.77 13.86 -6.72
CA LEU A 61 -10.39 13.79 -7.24
C LEU A 61 -9.55 12.65 -6.62
N PRO A 62 -9.48 12.48 -5.28
CA PRO A 62 -8.74 11.38 -4.67
C PRO A 62 -9.23 10.01 -5.15
N ARG A 63 -10.55 9.84 -5.35
CA ARG A 63 -11.15 8.58 -5.82
C ARG A 63 -10.76 8.27 -7.26
N LEU A 64 -10.77 9.29 -8.12
CA LEU A 64 -10.31 9.16 -9.51
C LEU A 64 -8.81 8.85 -9.58
N ALA A 65 -7.99 9.50 -8.74
CA ALA A 65 -6.56 9.24 -8.67
C ALA A 65 -6.26 7.79 -8.28
N VAL A 66 -6.95 7.26 -7.25
CA VAL A 66 -6.81 5.85 -6.83
C VAL A 66 -7.24 4.90 -7.94
N ALA A 67 -8.36 5.18 -8.63
CA ALA A 67 -8.83 4.35 -9.75
C ALA A 67 -7.85 4.37 -10.94
N ALA A 68 -7.34 5.54 -11.30
CA ALA A 68 -6.37 5.70 -12.40
C ALA A 68 -5.05 4.98 -12.09
N VAL A 69 -4.51 5.15 -10.89
CA VAL A 69 -3.30 4.44 -10.44
C VAL A 69 -3.54 2.93 -10.38
N GLY A 70 -4.69 2.49 -9.87
CA GLY A 70 -5.05 1.07 -9.83
C GLY A 70 -5.09 0.42 -11.22
N LEU A 71 -5.74 1.10 -12.19
CA LEU A 71 -5.76 0.66 -13.58
C LEU A 71 -4.36 0.60 -14.18
N TRP A 72 -3.55 1.64 -13.95
CA TRP A 72 -2.19 1.70 -14.47
C TRP A 72 -1.31 0.58 -13.91
N LEU A 73 -1.38 0.33 -12.59
CA LEU A 73 -0.64 -0.76 -11.95
C LEU A 73 -1.09 -2.13 -12.45
N ALA A 74 -2.38 -2.35 -12.68
CA ALA A 74 -2.88 -3.60 -13.25
C ALA A 74 -2.28 -3.88 -14.63
N ILE A 75 -2.17 -2.86 -15.48
CA ILE A 75 -1.51 -2.96 -16.79
C ILE A 75 -0.02 -3.31 -16.61
N LEU A 76 0.70 -2.55 -15.77
CA LEU A 76 2.14 -2.76 -15.56
C LEU A 76 2.45 -4.15 -14.99
N PHE A 77 1.67 -4.61 -14.01
CA PHE A 77 1.83 -5.95 -13.44
C PHE A 77 1.49 -7.04 -14.44
N GLY A 78 0.42 -6.86 -15.23
CA GLY A 78 0.07 -7.77 -16.31
C GLY A 78 1.20 -7.91 -17.32
N LEU A 79 1.75 -6.79 -17.81
CA LEU A 79 2.87 -6.80 -18.75
C LEU A 79 4.14 -7.43 -18.15
N THR A 80 4.41 -7.19 -16.87
CA THR A 80 5.58 -7.76 -16.17
C THR A 80 5.43 -9.27 -16.00
N LEU A 81 4.26 -9.76 -15.58
CA LEU A 81 4.00 -11.18 -15.34
C LEU A 81 3.89 -11.99 -16.63
N ILE A 82 3.45 -11.39 -17.74
CA ILE A 82 3.44 -12.05 -19.06
C ILE A 82 4.87 -12.26 -19.59
N GLY A 83 5.81 -11.39 -19.22
CA GLY A 83 7.20 -11.43 -19.68
C GLY A 83 8.17 -12.19 -18.78
N GLN A 84 7.72 -12.71 -17.64
CA GLN A 84 8.49 -13.57 -16.71
C GLN A 84 8.23 -15.05 -17.04
#